data_AF-A0A850VYS9-F1
#
_entry.id   AF-A0A850VYS9-F1
#
_cell.length_a   1.000
_cell.length_b   1.000
_cell.length_c   1.000
_cell.angle_alpha   90.00
_cell.angle_beta   90.00
_cell.angle_gamma   90.00
#
_symmetry.space_group_name_H-M   'P 1'
#
loop_
_entity.id
_entity.type
_entity.pdbx_description
1 polymer ?
#
loop_
_entity_poly.entity_id
_entity_poly.type
_entity_poly.pdbx_seq_one_letter_code
_entity_poly.pdbx_strand_id
1 'polypeptide(L)'
;QEGKHGVEGSATLFYMVHCGKALYNNLLWRNWSAGALSKMVIIGNSFKGIEERLLSRILERDYSYIAKVLKGTEEVALPAHPRYLDTFNDTSVHWFPLQKLKELSPEIWDFVEEPTYQDCDDLEIIRKEDSTDQHSPA
;
A
#
# COMPACT_ATOMS: atom_id res chain seq x y z
N GLN A 1 11.74 8.98 -4.19
CA GLN A 1 10.27 8.85 -4.17
C GLN A 1 9.98 7.37 -4.01
N GLU A 2 9.21 7.04 -2.98
CA GLU A 2 9.03 5.69 -2.42
C GLU A 2 7.59 5.22 -2.65
N GLY A 3 7.06 5.39 -3.88
CA GLY A 3 5.65 5.10 -4.20
C GLY A 3 4.63 6.11 -3.67
N LYS A 4 5.10 7.24 -3.13
CA LYS A 4 4.31 8.29 -2.44
C LYS A 4 3.60 9.23 -3.43
N HIS A 5 2.72 8.71 -4.28
CA HIS A 5 1.95 9.47 -5.25
C HIS A 5 0.54 9.80 -4.74
N GLY A 6 0.08 11.04 -4.93
CA GLY A 6 -1.26 11.48 -4.52
C GLY A 6 -2.26 11.49 -5.68
N VAL A 7 -3.55 11.35 -5.38
CA VAL A 7 -4.62 11.65 -6.33
C VAL A 7 -4.80 13.16 -6.43
N GLU A 8 -4.51 13.73 -7.59
CA GLU A 8 -4.57 15.17 -7.85
C GLU A 8 -6.02 15.62 -8.15
N GLY A 9 -6.97 15.19 -7.31
CA GLY A 9 -8.39 15.55 -7.41
C GLY A 9 -9.20 14.77 -8.45
N SER A 10 -8.54 14.06 -9.37
CA SER A 10 -9.15 13.23 -10.41
C SER A 10 -9.15 11.73 -10.06
N ALA A 11 -9.89 10.92 -10.83
CA ALA A 11 -9.83 9.48 -10.71
C ALA A 11 -8.49 8.96 -11.26
N THR A 12 -7.76 8.17 -10.48
CA THR A 12 -6.40 7.75 -10.79
C THR A 12 -6.25 6.24 -10.70
N LEU A 13 -5.67 5.65 -11.74
CA LEU A 13 -5.26 4.25 -11.77
C LEU A 13 -3.79 4.14 -11.37
N PHE A 14 -3.49 3.32 -10.37
CA PHE A 14 -2.14 2.93 -9.97
C PHE A 14 -1.86 1.51 -10.45
N TYR A 15 -0.94 1.37 -11.39
CA TYR A 15 -0.48 0.06 -11.88
C TYR A 15 0.81 -0.31 -11.13
N MET A 16 0.73 -1.30 -10.25
CA MET A 16 1.75 -1.63 -9.25
C MET A 16 2.05 -3.12 -9.18
N VAL A 17 1.84 -3.86 -10.27
CA VAL A 17 2.10 -5.31 -10.31
C VAL A 17 3.55 -5.59 -9.85
N HIS A 18 3.72 -6.57 -8.96
CA HIS A 18 5.00 -6.94 -8.33
C HIS A 18 5.68 -5.85 -7.48
N CYS A 19 5.01 -4.74 -7.18
CA CYS A 19 5.53 -3.78 -6.23
C CYS A 19 5.61 -4.38 -4.82
N GLY A 20 6.61 -3.97 -4.05
CA GLY A 20 6.73 -4.34 -2.65
C GLY A 20 5.58 -3.81 -1.79
N LYS A 21 5.30 -4.50 -0.68
CA LYS A 21 4.20 -4.16 0.27
C LYS A 21 4.33 -2.74 0.81
N ALA A 22 5.56 -2.28 1.03
CA ALA A 22 5.86 -0.92 1.47
C ALA A 22 5.33 0.13 0.48
N LEU A 23 5.38 -0.12 -0.83
CA LEU A 23 4.89 0.83 -1.83
C LEU A 23 3.38 1.00 -1.77
N TYR A 24 2.61 -0.08 -1.58
CA TYR A 24 1.16 0.03 -1.37
C TYR A 24 0.83 0.79 -0.09
N ASN A 25 1.52 0.48 1.01
CA ASN A 25 1.30 1.13 2.29
C ASN A 25 1.62 2.63 2.22
N ASN A 26 2.70 3.02 1.54
CA ASN A 26 3.03 4.42 1.27
C ASN A 26 2.02 5.12 0.37
N LEU A 27 1.53 4.43 -0.67
CA LEU A 27 0.51 4.95 -1.57
C LEU A 27 -0.79 5.24 -0.80
N LEU A 28 -1.23 4.31 0.04
CA LEU A 28 -2.40 4.48 0.88
C LEU A 28 -2.22 5.65 1.86
N TRP A 29 -1.07 5.72 2.54
CA TRP A 29 -0.73 6.82 3.44
C TRP A 29 -0.85 8.19 2.76
N ARG A 30 -0.28 8.36 1.56
CA ARG A 30 -0.36 9.65 0.83
C ARG A 30 -1.78 10.06 0.45
N ASN A 31 -2.70 9.11 0.40
CA ASN A 31 -4.08 9.31 -0.01
C ASN A 31 -5.07 9.03 1.13
N TRP A 32 -4.64 9.10 2.40
CA TRP A 32 -5.38 8.58 3.54
C TRP A 32 -6.61 9.38 3.95
N SER A 33 -7.60 9.44 3.07
CA SER A 33 -8.93 9.96 3.35
C SER A 33 -9.96 9.23 2.51
N ALA A 34 -11.19 9.13 3.01
CA ALA A 34 -12.27 8.50 2.26
C ALA A 34 -12.49 9.14 0.87
N GLY A 35 -12.33 10.46 0.78
CA GLY A 35 -12.49 11.21 -0.46
C GLY A 35 -11.37 10.98 -1.49
N ALA A 36 -10.13 10.78 -1.03
CA ALA A 36 -9.01 10.48 -1.92
C ALA A 36 -9.01 9.01 -2.34
N LEU A 37 -9.12 8.08 -1.38
CA LEU A 37 -9.13 6.63 -1.66
C LEU A 37 -10.29 6.24 -2.60
N SER A 38 -11.48 6.85 -2.46
CA SER A 38 -12.61 6.56 -3.36
C SER A 38 -12.41 6.98 -4.83
N LYS A 39 -11.33 7.72 -5.13
CA LYS A 39 -10.93 8.08 -6.50
C LYS A 39 -9.81 7.19 -7.04
N MET A 40 -9.36 6.20 -6.28
CA MET A 40 -8.25 5.34 -6.63
C MET A 40 -8.74 3.98 -7.13
N VAL A 41 -8.05 3.50 -8.16
CA VAL A 41 -8.05 2.08 -8.53
C VAL A 41 -6.60 1.61 -8.49
N ILE A 42 -6.36 0.44 -7.92
CA ILE A 42 -5.04 -0.19 -7.90
C ILE A 42 -5.13 -1.48 -8.72
N ILE A 43 -4.16 -1.71 -9.61
CA ILE A 43 -3.90 -3.03 -10.19
C ILE A 43 -2.57 -3.50 -9.62
N GLY A 44 -2.59 -4.49 -8.75
CA GLY A 44 -1.42 -4.90 -7.98
C GLY A 44 -1.67 -6.21 -7.24
N ASN A 45 -0.85 -6.51 -6.24
CA ASN A 45 -0.91 -7.73 -5.47
C ASN A 45 -2.10 -7.66 -4.48
N SER A 46 -2.83 -8.77 -4.36
CA SER A 46 -4.00 -8.92 -3.48
C SER A 46 -3.69 -8.49 -2.04
N PHE A 47 -4.50 -7.57 -1.51
CA PHE A 47 -4.40 -7.10 -0.12
C PHE A 47 -4.84 -8.21 0.82
N LYS A 48 -5.85 -8.99 0.44
CA LYS A 48 -6.21 -10.20 1.17
C LYS A 48 -5.09 -11.24 1.13
N GLY A 49 -4.44 -11.42 0.00
CA GLY A 49 -3.27 -12.29 -0.12
C GLY A 49 -2.09 -11.81 0.76
N ILE A 50 -1.90 -10.50 0.90
CA ILE A 50 -0.93 -9.92 1.84
C ILE A 50 -1.35 -10.21 3.30
N GLU A 51 -2.62 -10.03 3.65
CA GLU A 51 -3.17 -10.35 4.98
C GLU A 51 -2.97 -11.83 5.33
N GLU A 52 -3.27 -12.74 4.41
CA GLU A 52 -3.19 -14.19 4.62
C GLU A 52 -1.75 -14.70 4.79
N ARG A 53 -0.76 -14.03 4.17
CA ARG A 53 0.64 -14.45 4.18
C ARG A 53 1.47 -13.84 5.30
N LEU A 54 1.05 -12.70 5.86
CA LEU A 54 1.76 -12.02 6.94
C LEU A 54 1.17 -12.38 8.31
N LEU A 55 2.01 -12.42 9.33
CA LEU A 55 1.53 -12.45 10.70
C LEU A 55 0.79 -11.14 11.01
N SER A 56 -0.37 -11.21 11.66
CA SER A 56 -1.19 -10.03 11.98
C SER A 56 -0.40 -8.93 12.69
N ARG A 57 0.48 -9.30 13.64
CA ARG A 57 1.37 -8.36 14.33
C ARG A 57 2.32 -7.60 13.40
N ILE A 58 2.79 -8.23 12.32
CA ILE A 58 3.69 -7.62 11.33
C ILE A 58 2.88 -6.73 10.40
N LEU A 59 1.73 -7.21 9.92
CA LEU A 59 0.82 -6.44 9.07
C LEU A 59 0.38 -5.14 9.79
N GLU A 60 -0.05 -5.23 11.04
CA GLU A 60 -0.52 -4.08 11.82
C GLU A 60 0.60 -3.09 12.16
N ARG A 61 1.81 -3.58 12.43
CA ARG A 61 2.97 -2.76 12.78
C ARG A 61 3.58 -2.07 11.56
N ASP A 62 3.89 -2.84 10.51
CA ASP A 62 4.71 -2.37 9.38
C ASP A 62 3.88 -1.91 8.18
N TYR A 63 2.67 -2.46 8.02
CA TYR A 63 1.78 -2.22 6.89
C TYR A 63 0.38 -1.78 7.36
N SER A 64 0.38 -0.91 8.37
CA SER A 64 -0.79 -0.47 9.11
C SER A 64 -1.91 0.14 8.24
N TYR A 65 -1.56 0.82 7.14
CA TYR A 65 -2.53 1.38 6.20
C TYR A 65 -3.21 0.29 5.38
N ILE A 66 -2.47 -0.74 4.96
CA ILE A 66 -3.06 -1.93 4.32
C ILE A 66 -4.02 -2.59 5.33
N ALA A 67 -3.57 -2.85 6.55
CA ALA A 67 -4.38 -3.48 7.59
C ALA A 67 -5.71 -2.74 7.84
N LYS A 68 -5.66 -1.41 7.94
CA LYS A 68 -6.84 -0.56 8.23
C LYS A 68 -7.81 -0.46 7.06
N VAL A 69 -7.32 -0.51 5.82
CA VAL A 69 -8.17 -0.31 4.63
C VAL A 69 -8.85 -1.60 4.15
N LEU A 70 -8.44 -2.79 4.61
CA LEU A 70 -8.96 -4.09 4.15
C LEU A 70 -10.50 -4.15 4.11
N LYS A 71 -11.19 -3.77 5.19
CA LYS A 71 -12.67 -3.76 5.25
C LYS A 71 -13.30 -2.73 4.31
N GLY A 72 -12.57 -1.65 4.01
CA GLY A 72 -12.96 -0.58 3.10
C GLY A 72 -12.64 -0.85 1.63
N THR A 73 -11.97 -1.97 1.35
CA THR A 73 -11.49 -2.34 0.02
C THR A 73 -12.42 -3.39 -0.59
N GLU A 74 -12.68 -3.25 -1.87
CA GLU A 74 -13.12 -4.35 -2.71
C GLU A 74 -11.95 -4.74 -3.60
N GLU A 75 -11.75 -6.04 -3.78
CA GLU A 75 -10.77 -6.54 -4.72
C GLU A 75 -11.31 -7.73 -5.52
N VAL A 76 -10.89 -7.82 -6.78
CA VAL A 76 -11.16 -8.96 -7.65
C VAL A 76 -9.86 -9.44 -8.27
N ALA A 77 -9.57 -10.74 -8.13
CA ALA A 77 -8.41 -11.35 -8.75
C ALA A 77 -8.53 -11.29 -10.28
N LEU A 78 -7.41 -10.94 -10.95
CA LEU A 78 -7.32 -11.10 -12.39
C LEU A 78 -7.14 -12.57 -12.76
N PRO A 79 -7.59 -12.99 -13.95
CA PRO A 79 -7.38 -14.36 -14.42
C PRO A 79 -5.89 -14.71 -14.44
N ALA A 80 -5.54 -15.84 -13.85
CA ALA A 80 -4.18 -16.35 -13.92
C ALA A 80 -3.81 -16.67 -15.37
N HIS A 81 -2.58 -16.33 -15.76
CA HIS A 81 -2.08 -16.68 -17.08
C HIS A 81 -1.72 -18.18 -17.13
N PRO A 82 -2.22 -18.97 -18.10
CA PRO A 82 -2.05 -20.42 -18.13
C PRO A 82 -0.60 -20.89 -18.22
N ARG A 83 0.31 -20.02 -18.68
CA ARG A 83 1.76 -20.29 -18.79
C ARG A 83 2.59 -19.76 -17.62
N TYR A 84 2.11 -18.74 -16.91
CA TYR A 84 2.89 -17.99 -15.91
C TYR A 84 2.15 -18.00 -14.57
N LEU A 85 2.02 -19.21 -14.01
CA LEU A 85 1.23 -19.50 -12.81
C LEU A 85 1.89 -19.02 -11.52
N ASP A 86 3.14 -18.58 -11.57
CA ASP A 86 3.94 -18.11 -10.45
C ASP A 86 4.16 -16.58 -10.47
N THR A 87 4.02 -15.96 -11.64
CA THR A 87 4.35 -14.55 -11.85
C THR A 87 3.14 -13.65 -11.54
N PHE A 88 1.99 -13.88 -12.18
CA PHE A 88 0.81 -12.98 -12.02
C PHE A 88 -0.32 -13.62 -11.19
N ASN A 89 0.04 -14.50 -10.28
CA ASN A 89 -0.92 -15.36 -9.58
C ASN A 89 -1.64 -14.69 -8.42
N ASP A 90 -1.18 -13.52 -7.98
CA ASP A 90 -1.80 -12.73 -6.93
C ASP A 90 -2.21 -11.34 -7.39
N THR A 91 -2.25 -11.08 -8.71
CA THR A 91 -2.66 -9.79 -9.23
C THR A 91 -4.18 -9.61 -9.14
N SER A 92 -4.61 -8.50 -8.57
CA SER A 92 -6.01 -8.10 -8.42
C SER A 92 -6.23 -6.64 -8.79
N VAL A 93 -7.47 -6.32 -9.12
CA VAL A 93 -7.97 -4.95 -9.21
C VAL A 93 -8.61 -4.60 -7.88
N HIS A 94 -8.19 -3.49 -7.28
CA HIS A 94 -8.71 -2.97 -6.02
C HIS A 94 -9.38 -1.63 -6.26
N TRP A 95 -10.51 -1.42 -5.59
CA TRP A 95 -11.16 -0.12 -5.51
C TRP A 95 -11.74 0.08 -4.11
N PHE A 96 -12.04 1.32 -3.77
CA PHE A 96 -12.43 1.70 -2.42
C PHE A 96 -13.81 2.37 -2.44
N PRO A 97 -14.92 1.60 -2.37
CA PRO A 97 -16.25 2.18 -2.40
C PRO A 97 -16.42 3.18 -1.25
N LEU A 98 -16.82 4.41 -1.58
CA LEU A 98 -16.99 5.48 -0.58
C LEU A 98 -17.92 5.07 0.56
N GLN A 99 -18.93 4.25 0.28
CA GLN A 99 -19.84 3.71 1.31
C GLN A 99 -19.09 2.83 2.32
N LYS A 100 -18.31 1.85 1.85
CA LYS A 100 -17.50 0.98 2.72
C LYS A 100 -16.48 1.78 3.52
N LEU A 101 -15.86 2.80 2.91
CA LEU A 101 -14.92 3.67 3.62
C LEU A 101 -15.58 4.45 4.77
N LYS A 102 -16.83 4.89 4.59
CA LYS A 102 -17.60 5.59 5.64
C LYS A 102 -18.08 4.67 6.77
N GLU A 103 -18.12 3.36 6.54
CA GLU A 103 -18.45 2.35 7.55
C GLU A 103 -17.25 2.00 8.45
N LEU A 104 -16.04 2.42 8.08
CA LEU A 104 -14.86 2.27 8.92
C LEU A 104 -14.91 3.19 10.15
N SER A 105 -14.22 2.80 11.22
CA SER A 105 -14.12 3.64 12.43
C SER A 105 -13.54 5.01 12.06
N PRO A 106 -14.16 6.14 12.45
CA PRO A 106 -13.65 7.47 12.13
C PRO A 106 -12.20 7.70 12.57
N GLU A 107 -11.81 7.08 13.68
CA GLU A 107 -10.48 7.17 14.31
C GLU A 107 -9.36 6.68 13.38
N ILE A 108 -9.65 5.80 12.41
CA ILE A 108 -8.60 5.35 11.49
C ILE A 108 -8.08 6.48 10.62
N TRP A 109 -8.90 7.50 10.34
CA TRP A 109 -8.54 8.62 9.47
C TRP A 109 -7.66 9.66 10.19
N ASP A 110 -7.65 9.64 11.53
CA ASP A 110 -6.74 10.45 12.34
C ASP A 110 -5.31 9.91 12.30
N PHE A 111 -5.12 8.68 11.82
CA PHE A 111 -3.81 8.07 11.60
C PHE A 111 -3.10 8.72 10.41
N VAL A 112 -2.03 9.47 10.68
CA VAL A 112 -1.33 10.30 9.68
C VAL A 112 0.18 10.06 9.67
N GLU A 113 0.67 9.22 10.59
CA GLU A 113 2.08 8.91 10.77
C GLU A 113 2.66 8.28 9.50
N GLU A 114 3.72 8.88 8.99
CA GLU A 114 4.43 8.34 7.84
C GLU A 114 5.02 6.97 8.18
N PRO A 115 4.82 5.92 7.35
CA PRO A 115 5.38 4.61 7.59
C PRO A 115 6.91 4.63 7.74
N THR A 116 7.40 4.18 8.90
CA THR A 116 8.83 4.01 9.18
C THR A 116 9.16 2.52 9.25
N TYR A 117 9.66 1.93 8.16
CA TYR A 117 9.99 0.50 8.12
C TYR A 117 11.39 0.23 8.71
N GLN A 118 11.62 0.50 9.99
CA GLN A 118 12.96 0.33 10.59
C GLN A 118 13.28 -1.14 10.91
N ASP A 119 12.28 -1.95 11.25
CA ASP A 119 12.44 -3.34 11.68
C ASP A 119 11.91 -4.36 10.64
N CYS A 120 12.06 -4.06 9.35
CA CYS A 120 11.58 -4.91 8.26
C CYS A 120 12.76 -5.44 7.44
N ASP A 121 13.07 -6.72 7.64
CA ASP A 121 14.27 -7.38 7.09
C ASP A 121 14.23 -7.51 5.55
N ASP A 122 13.04 -7.65 4.97
CA ASP A 122 12.82 -7.86 3.52
C ASP A 122 12.12 -6.64 2.87
N LEU A 123 12.70 -5.45 3.03
CA LEU A 123 12.17 -4.22 2.44
C LEU A 123 12.41 -4.12 0.95
N GLU A 124 11.35 -4.35 0.18
CA GLU A 124 11.31 -4.19 -1.28
C GLU A 124 11.11 -2.71 -1.69
N ILE A 125 11.93 -1.78 -1.17
CA ILE A 125 11.86 -0.35 -1.50
C ILE A 125 13.24 0.33 -1.53
N ILE A 126 13.49 1.16 -2.54
CA ILE A 126 14.73 1.96 -2.64
C ILE A 126 14.56 3.25 -1.84
N ARG A 127 15.38 3.42 -0.81
CA ARG A 127 15.46 4.66 -0.02
C ARG A 127 16.50 5.60 -0.61
N LYS A 128 16.30 6.91 -0.45
CA LYS A 128 17.41 7.86 -0.63
C LYS A 128 18.36 7.71 0.55
N GLU A 129 19.65 7.57 0.29
CA GLU A 129 20.65 7.71 1.35
C GLU A 129 20.67 9.18 1.81
N ASP A 130 20.62 9.39 3.13
CA ASP A 130 20.93 10.70 3.68
C ASP A 130 22.42 10.94 3.47
N SER A 131 22.76 11.83 2.53
CA SER A 131 24.12 12.34 2.35
C SER A 131 24.49 13.17 3.59
N THR A 132 24.85 12.49 4.67
CA THR A 132 25.60 13.08 5.78
C THR A 132 27.06 12.95 5.42
N ASP A 133 27.56 13.96 4.72
CA ASP A 133 28.98 14.16 4.48
C ASP A 133 29.74 14.12 5.82
N GLN A 134 30.41 13.01 6.09
CA GLN A 134 31.51 12.97 7.05
C GLN A 134 32.69 13.73 6.44
N HIS A 135 32.68 15.06 6.54
CA HIS A 135 33.93 15.83 6.50
C HIS A 135 34.53 15.84 7.90
N SER A 136 35.40 14.85 8.18
CA SER A 136 36.35 14.95 9.29
C SER A 136 37.40 16.02 8.94
N PRO A 137 37.63 17.04 9.79
CA PRO A 137 38.79 17.91 9.60
C PRO A 137 40.07 17.15 10.00
N ALA A 138 41.08 17.27 9.14
CA ALA A 138 42.44 16.77 9.34
C ALA A 138 43.20 17.57 10.40
#